data_AF-A0A371CHL4-F1
#
_entry.id   AF-A0A371CHL4-F1
#
_cell.length_a   1.000
_cell.length_b   1.000
_cell.length_c   1.000
_cell.angle_alpha   90.00
_cell.angle_beta   90.00
_cell.angle_gamma   90.00
#
_symmetry.space_group_name_H-M   'P 1'
#
loop_
_entity.id
_entity.type
_entity.pdbx_description
1 polymer ?
#
loop_
_entity_poly.entity_id
_entity_poly.type
_entity_poly.pdbx_seq_one_letter_code
_entity_poly.pdbx_strand_id
1 'polypeptide(L)'
;LLLHHHAVISGSVALRFFLDDAKWEPGDLDVYVQDSHFEQLLDRLKADPRLDCIQVYDSNDEAGAPPGLLGIPEYAVKQVVRLCTDQGMHLDLVRSFDNCSVSPLLEFWSTLLANFITPLLFACLYPRYTL
;
A
#
# COMPACT_ATOMS: atom_id res chain seq x y z
N LEU A 1 -10.32 5.05 9.33
CA LEU A 1 -9.33 3.96 9.27
C LEU A 1 -7.97 4.51 8.85
N LEU A 2 -7.80 4.92 7.59
CA LEU A 2 -6.52 5.41 7.04
C LEU A 2 -5.91 6.60 7.81
N LEU A 3 -6.72 7.60 8.18
CA LEU A 3 -6.24 8.81 8.88
C LEU A 3 -5.57 8.49 10.22
N HIS A 4 -6.14 7.55 10.97
CA HIS A 4 -5.66 7.19 12.31
C HIS A 4 -4.45 6.27 12.30
N HIS A 5 -4.13 5.66 11.15
CA HIS A 5 -3.01 4.72 11.01
C HIS A 5 -1.93 5.25 10.06
N HIS A 6 -1.98 6.53 9.69
CA HIS A 6 -1.05 7.14 8.76
C HIS A 6 -0.89 6.36 7.45
N ALA A 7 -1.99 5.77 6.97
CA ALA A 7 -1.99 4.91 5.80
C ALA A 7 -2.51 5.65 4.56
N VAL A 8 -2.05 5.22 3.39
CA VAL A 8 -2.46 5.74 2.09
C VAL A 8 -2.90 4.60 1.18
N ILE A 9 -3.84 4.89 0.26
CA ILE A 9 -4.20 3.97 -0.83
C ILE A 9 -3.32 4.31 -2.02
N SER A 10 -2.80 3.31 -2.72
CA SER A 10 -1.99 3.50 -3.93
C SER A 10 -2.40 2.48 -5.01
N GLY A 11 -1.49 2.22 -5.95
CA GLY A 11 -1.63 1.19 -6.95
C GLY A 11 -2.75 1.47 -7.96
N SER A 12 -3.38 0.39 -8.42
CA SER A 12 -4.36 0.46 -9.51
C SER A 12 -5.63 1.23 -9.09
N VAL A 13 -6.07 1.08 -7.85
CA VAL A 13 -7.19 1.87 -7.31
C VAL A 13 -6.89 3.36 -7.36
N ALA A 14 -5.72 3.79 -6.85
CA ALA A 14 -5.39 5.22 -6.88
C ALA A 14 -5.26 5.74 -8.31
N LEU A 15 -4.63 4.97 -9.22
CA LEU A 15 -4.47 5.35 -10.63
C LEU A 15 -5.83 5.54 -11.32
N ARG A 16 -6.82 4.70 -11.00
CA ARG A 16 -8.17 4.79 -11.58
C ARG A 16 -8.83 6.14 -11.33
N PHE A 17 -8.59 6.76 -10.17
CA PHE A 17 -9.12 8.09 -9.85
C PHE A 17 -8.45 9.24 -10.63
N PHE A 18 -7.28 8.99 -11.21
CA PHE A 18 -6.57 9.97 -12.03
C PHE A 18 -6.87 9.83 -13.53
N LEU A 19 -7.52 8.74 -13.95
CA LEU A 19 -7.80 8.44 -15.36
C LEU A 19 -9.32 8.40 -15.61
N ASP A 20 -9.88 9.51 -16.08
CA ASP A 20 -11.33 9.65 -16.33
C ASP A 20 -11.86 8.61 -17.33
N ASP A 21 -11.09 8.28 -18.38
CA ASP A 21 -11.52 7.40 -19.48
C ASP A 21 -11.02 5.94 -19.35
N ALA A 22 -10.54 5.54 -18.18
CA ALA A 22 -10.07 4.17 -17.98
C ALA A 22 -11.22 3.15 -18.15
N LYS A 23 -11.04 2.20 -19.07
CA LYS A 23 -11.99 1.09 -19.36
C LYS A 23 -11.69 -0.19 -18.59
N TRP A 24 -10.79 -0.12 -17.62
CA TRP A 24 -10.36 -1.23 -16.78
C TRP A 24 -10.80 -0.96 -15.35
N GLU A 25 -10.96 -2.04 -14.58
CA GLU A 25 -11.27 -1.99 -13.16
C GLU A 25 -10.06 -2.46 -12.34
N PRO A 26 -9.78 -1.83 -11.18
CA PRO A 26 -8.76 -2.31 -10.25
C PRO A 26 -9.00 -3.76 -9.83
N GLY A 27 -7.94 -4.56 -9.76
CA GLY A 27 -8.04 -5.97 -9.33
C GLY A 27 -7.96 -6.16 -7.82
N ASP A 28 -7.26 -5.26 -7.13
CA ASP A 28 -6.92 -5.31 -5.72
C ASP A 28 -6.76 -3.89 -5.14
N LEU A 29 -6.77 -3.80 -3.81
CA LEU A 29 -6.57 -2.57 -3.07
C LEU A 29 -5.19 -2.56 -2.39
N ASP A 30 -4.29 -1.70 -2.84
CA ASP A 30 -3.01 -1.49 -2.18
C ASP A 30 -3.10 -0.44 -1.07
N VAL A 31 -2.81 -0.83 0.17
CA VAL A 31 -2.75 0.07 1.33
C VAL A 31 -1.35 0.11 1.89
N TYR A 32 -0.72 1.27 1.84
CA TYR A 32 0.61 1.49 2.39
C TYR A 32 0.52 2.13 3.77
N VAL A 33 1.27 1.61 4.73
CA VAL A 33 1.24 2.06 6.13
C VAL A 33 2.66 2.20 6.69
N GLN A 34 2.81 3.14 7.62
CA GLN A 34 4.06 3.35 8.36
C GLN A 34 4.38 2.14 9.25
N ASP A 35 5.68 1.86 9.47
CA ASP A 35 6.13 0.72 10.29
C ASP A 35 5.47 0.67 11.67
N SER A 36 5.38 1.83 12.33
CA SER A 36 4.84 1.98 13.69
C SER A 36 3.33 1.69 13.83
N HIS A 37 2.57 1.73 12.73
CA HIS A 37 1.10 1.56 12.75
C HIS A 37 0.64 0.27 12.05
N PHE A 38 1.58 -0.53 11.53
CA PHE A 38 1.26 -1.70 10.73
C PHE A 38 0.42 -2.73 11.50
N GLU A 39 0.91 -3.20 12.65
CA GLU A 39 0.21 -4.22 13.44
C GLU A 39 -1.18 -3.75 13.87
N GLN A 40 -1.29 -2.48 14.31
CA GLN A 40 -2.56 -1.90 14.72
C GLN A 40 -3.57 -1.85 13.57
N LEU A 41 -3.12 -1.49 12.36
CA LEU A 41 -3.99 -1.47 11.19
C LEU A 41 -4.37 -2.88 10.75
N LEU A 42 -3.43 -3.83 10.76
CA LEU A 42 -3.68 -5.23 10.43
C LEU A 42 -4.74 -5.84 11.36
N ASP A 43 -4.57 -5.67 12.67
CA ASP A 43 -5.53 -6.11 13.67
C ASP A 43 -6.89 -5.45 13.45
N ARG A 44 -6.90 -4.16 13.13
CA ARG A 44 -8.16 -3.44 12.87
C ARG A 44 -8.87 -3.94 11.62
N LEU A 45 -8.14 -4.26 10.55
CA LEU A 45 -8.70 -4.80 9.31
C LEU A 45 -9.33 -6.19 9.54
N LYS A 46 -8.67 -7.04 10.34
CA LYS A 46 -9.19 -8.36 10.72
C LYS A 46 -10.38 -8.29 11.68
N ALA A 47 -10.40 -7.31 12.58
CA ALA A 47 -11.43 -7.21 13.63
C ALA A 47 -12.65 -6.34 13.26
N ASP A 48 -12.60 -5.55 12.18
CA ASP A 48 -13.76 -4.74 11.76
C ASP A 48 -14.77 -5.64 11.02
N PRO A 49 -15.98 -5.88 11.58
CA PRO A 49 -16.97 -6.79 10.98
C PRO A 49 -17.54 -6.28 9.65
N ARG A 50 -17.24 -5.04 9.26
CA ARG A 50 -17.61 -4.49 7.94
C ARG A 50 -16.60 -4.83 6.84
N LEU A 51 -15.39 -5.23 7.24
CA LEU A 51 -14.30 -5.60 6.33
C LEU A 51 -14.03 -7.10 6.42
N ASP A 52 -14.06 -7.65 7.63
CA ASP A 52 -13.89 -9.05 8.00
C ASP A 52 -12.74 -9.72 7.22
N CYS A 53 -11.61 -9.01 7.15
CA CYS A 53 -10.51 -9.41 6.30
C CYS A 53 -9.84 -10.68 6.83
N ILE A 54 -9.72 -11.68 5.98
CA ILE A 54 -8.97 -12.91 6.26
C ILE A 54 -7.59 -12.80 5.61
N GLN A 55 -6.55 -13.16 6.35
CA GLN A 55 -5.20 -13.22 5.80
C GLN A 55 -5.06 -14.45 4.92
N VAL A 56 -4.75 -14.24 3.64
CA VAL A 56 -4.63 -15.30 2.63
C VAL A 56 -3.18 -15.72 2.43
N TYR A 57 -2.25 -14.76 2.55
CA TYR A 57 -0.83 -15.02 2.42
C TYR A 57 -0.03 -13.99 3.20
N ASP A 58 1.04 -14.44 3.85
CA ASP A 58 2.09 -13.59 4.38
C ASP A 58 3.29 -13.78 3.47
N SER A 59 3.69 -12.75 2.74
CA SER A 59 5.07 -12.70 2.26
C SER A 59 5.95 -12.38 3.47
N ASN A 60 6.15 -13.40 4.30
CA ASN A 60 7.28 -13.52 5.22
C ASN A 60 8.54 -13.97 4.47
N ASP A 61 8.54 -13.89 3.13
CA ASP A 61 9.74 -13.39 2.49
C ASP A 61 9.99 -12.03 3.14
N GLU A 62 10.76 -12.04 4.24
CA GLU A 62 11.86 -11.09 4.35
C GLU A 62 12.37 -11.01 2.92
N ALA A 63 11.96 -9.98 2.17
CA ALA A 63 12.64 -9.62 0.96
C ALA A 63 14.07 -9.57 1.47
N GLY A 64 14.85 -10.62 1.14
CA GLY A 64 16.10 -10.91 1.81
C GLY A 64 17.01 -9.82 1.35
N ALA A 65 16.86 -8.65 1.96
CA ALA A 65 17.61 -7.47 1.67
C ALA A 65 18.98 -7.91 2.14
N PRO A 66 19.93 -8.15 1.23
CA PRO A 66 21.29 -8.32 1.67
C PRO A 66 21.57 -7.10 2.56
N PRO A 67 22.20 -7.27 3.74
CA PRO A 67 22.44 -6.14 4.62
C PRO A 67 23.14 -5.06 3.78
N GLY A 68 22.44 -3.96 3.54
CA GLY A 68 22.92 -2.89 2.68
C GLY A 68 24.25 -2.40 3.22
N LEU A 69 25.09 -1.83 2.34
CA LEU A 69 26.30 -1.16 2.78
C LEU A 69 25.90 -0.16 3.88
N LEU A 70 26.32 -0.39 5.13
CA LEU A 70 26.01 0.42 6.33
C LEU A 70 24.69 0.13 7.08
N GLY A 71 23.98 -0.97 6.79
CA GLY A 71 22.72 -1.30 7.49
C GLY A 71 21.55 -0.40 7.07
N ILE A 72 21.68 0.27 5.93
CA ILE A 72 20.61 1.02 5.28
C ILE A 72 19.73 -0.01 4.54
N PRO A 73 18.40 0.03 4.70
CA PRO A 73 17.49 -0.82 3.94
C PRO A 73 17.66 -0.53 2.46
N GLU A 74 17.83 -1.57 1.65
CA GLU A 74 17.93 -1.41 0.19
C GLU A 74 16.56 -1.16 -0.45
N TYR A 75 15.47 -1.38 0.31
CA TYR A 75 14.10 -1.28 -0.16
C TYR A 75 13.20 -0.66 0.90
N ALA A 76 12.36 0.30 0.50
CA ALA A 76 11.43 0.99 1.38
C ALA A 76 10.24 0.12 1.82
N VAL A 77 9.99 -1.04 1.21
CA VAL A 77 9.00 -2.02 1.69
C VAL A 77 9.66 -3.01 2.65
N LYS A 78 9.07 -3.18 3.83
CA LYS A 78 9.51 -4.12 4.87
C LYS A 78 8.74 -5.43 4.87
N GLN A 79 7.44 -5.39 4.59
CA GLN A 79 6.55 -6.55 4.59
C GLN A 79 5.32 -6.27 3.73
N VAL A 80 4.74 -7.30 3.13
CA VAL A 80 3.42 -7.23 2.49
C VAL A 80 2.56 -8.36 3.03
N VAL A 81 1.37 -8.01 3.52
CA VAL A 81 0.35 -8.98 3.95
C VAL A 81 -0.83 -8.89 3.01
N ARG A 82 -1.16 -10.02 2.38
CA ARG A 82 -2.33 -10.12 1.51
C ARG A 82 -3.55 -10.57 2.28
N LEU A 83 -4.56 -9.71 2.27
CA LEU A 83 -5.87 -9.93 2.85
C LEU A 83 -6.90 -10.15 1.76
N CYS A 84 -8.00 -10.80 2.13
CA CYS A 84 -9.18 -10.94 1.30
C CYS A 84 -10.41 -10.68 2.17
N THR A 85 -11.36 -9.91 1.66
CA THR A 85 -12.66 -9.72 2.32
C THR A 85 -13.56 -10.93 2.08
N ASP A 86 -14.63 -11.05 2.86
CA ASP A 86 -15.71 -12.03 2.65
C ASP A 86 -16.32 -11.99 1.23
N GLN A 87 -16.38 -10.80 0.64
CA GLN A 87 -16.83 -10.55 -0.73
C GLN A 87 -15.82 -10.95 -1.83
N GLY A 88 -14.64 -11.45 -1.45
CA GLY A 88 -13.59 -11.86 -2.40
C GLY A 88 -12.72 -10.72 -2.92
N MET A 89 -12.77 -9.52 -2.30
CA MET A 89 -11.91 -8.40 -2.68
C MET A 89 -10.53 -8.57 -2.06
N HIS A 90 -9.48 -8.47 -2.88
CA HIS A 90 -8.10 -8.56 -2.42
C HIS A 90 -7.56 -7.21 -1.95
N LEU A 91 -6.78 -7.24 -0.87
CA LEU A 91 -6.11 -6.08 -0.30
C LEU A 91 -4.66 -6.44 0.04
N ASP A 92 -3.72 -5.69 -0.51
CA ASP A 92 -2.30 -5.82 -0.17
C ASP A 92 -1.92 -4.73 0.85
N LEU A 93 -1.65 -5.13 2.08
CA LEU A 93 -1.22 -4.24 3.16
C LEU A 93 0.30 -4.18 3.17
N VAL A 94 0.84 -3.07 2.70
CA VAL A 94 2.26 -2.84 2.52
C VAL A 94 2.83 -2.07 3.72
N ARG A 95 3.74 -2.72 4.44
CA ARG A 95 4.52 -2.13 5.53
C ARG A 95 5.71 -1.38 4.97
N SER A 96 5.77 -0.09 5.25
CA SER A 96 6.96 0.70 4.96
C SER A 96 8.07 0.35 5.96
N PHE A 97 9.32 0.42 5.55
CA PHE A 97 10.47 0.20 6.43
C PHE A 97 10.61 1.32 7.46
N ASP A 98 10.26 2.54 7.06
CA ASP A 98 10.33 3.73 7.88
C ASP A 98 8.94 4.19 8.38
N ASN A 99 8.92 5.34 9.04
CA ASN A 99 7.69 6.00 9.46
C ASN A 99 7.12 6.92 8.36
N CYS A 100 7.21 6.51 7.09
CA CYS A 100 6.62 7.22 5.96
C CYS A 100 5.86 6.22 5.06
N SER A 101 4.53 6.28 5.03
CA SER A 101 3.71 5.39 4.20
C SER A 101 3.86 5.62 2.69
N VAL A 102 4.52 6.70 2.29
CA VAL A 102 4.75 7.05 0.88
C VAL A 102 6.16 6.64 0.43
N SER A 103 7.09 6.33 1.34
CA SER A 103 8.47 5.99 0.97
C SER A 103 8.55 4.83 -0.04
N PRO A 104 7.73 3.76 0.05
CA PRO A 104 7.74 2.69 -0.96
C PRO A 104 7.37 3.15 -2.37
N LEU A 105 6.50 4.16 -2.48
CA LEU A 105 6.01 4.65 -3.76
C LEU A 105 7.07 5.44 -4.53
N LEU A 106 8.07 5.97 -3.83
CA LEU A 106 9.18 6.72 -4.43
C LEU A 106 10.21 5.79 -5.09
N GLU A 107 10.24 4.53 -4.67
CA GLU A 107 11.15 3.49 -5.18
C GLU A 107 10.46 2.54 -6.16
N PHE A 108 9.17 2.77 -6.45
CA PHE A 108 8.41 1.94 -7.37
C PHE A 108 8.96 2.05 -8.79
N TRP A 109 9.04 0.93 -9.51
CA TRP A 109 9.66 0.87 -10.84
C TRP A 109 8.90 1.65 -11.93
N SER A 110 7.67 2.11 -11.64
CA SER A 110 6.80 2.80 -12.59
C SER A 110 6.24 4.08 -11.98
N THR A 111 6.48 5.20 -12.67
CA THR A 111 5.92 6.51 -12.32
C THR A 111 4.40 6.54 -12.40
N LEU A 112 3.78 5.66 -13.21
CA LEU A 112 2.33 5.52 -13.32
C LEU A 112 1.67 5.05 -12.03
N LEU A 113 2.42 4.45 -11.11
CA LEU A 113 1.89 3.91 -9.86
C LEU A 113 2.39 4.67 -8.62
N ALA A 114 3.18 5.73 -8.84
CA ALA A 114 3.62 6.64 -7.79
C ALA A 114 2.54 7.71 -7.49
N ASN A 115 1.29 7.28 -7.38
CA ASN A 115 0.15 8.10 -7.04
C ASN A 115 -0.57 7.52 -5.83
N PHE A 116 -1.04 8.37 -4.93
CA PHE A 116 -1.69 7.90 -3.72
C PHE A 116 -2.83 8.79 -3.28
N ILE A 117 -3.74 8.20 -2.53
CA ILE A 117 -4.91 8.82 -1.96
C ILE A 117 -4.78 8.75 -0.45
N THR A 118 -4.86 9.91 0.18
CA THR A 118 -5.00 10.05 1.63
C THR A 118 -6.46 10.35 1.96
N PRO A 119 -6.86 10.36 3.24
CA PRO A 119 -8.17 10.85 3.65
C PRO A 119 -8.46 12.32 3.28
N LEU A 120 -7.43 13.12 2.96
CA LEU A 120 -7.53 14.57 2.80
C LEU A 120 -7.23 15.06 1.38
N LEU A 121 -6.48 14.30 0.60
CA LEU A 121 -6.02 14.70 -0.72
C LEU A 121 -5.70 13.50 -1.62
N PHE A 122 -5.69 13.78 -2.92
CA PHE A 122 -5.21 12.93 -3.99
C PHE A 122 -3.88 13.50 -4.48
N ALA A 123 -2.84 12.68 -4.51
CA ALA A 123 -1.50 13.08 -4.95
C ALA A 123 -1.05 12.23 -6.15
N CYS A 124 -0.73 12.90 -7.25
CA CYS A 124 -0.05 12.31 -8.40
C CYS A 124 1.35 12.91 -8.45
N LEU A 125 2.39 12.09 -8.23
CA LEU A 125 3.77 12.59 -8.19
C LEU A 125 4.30 12.96 -9.58
N TYR A 126 3.75 12.34 -10.63
CA TYR A 126 4.22 12.49 -12.01
C TYR A 126 3.08 12.83 -12.99
N PRO A 127 2.37 13.96 -12.79
CA PRO A 127 1.15 14.26 -13.55
C PRO A 127 1.39 14.33 -15.06
N ARG A 128 2.57 14.77 -15.51
CA ARG A 128 2.92 14.81 -16.94
C ARG A 128 2.99 13.43 -17.61
N TYR A 129 3.25 12.38 -16.84
CA TYR A 129 3.38 11.01 -17.32
C TYR A 129 2.16 10.15 -16.99
N THR A 130 1.30 10.61 -16.09
CA THR A 130 0.10 9.90 -15.63
C THR A 130 -1.20 10.45 -16.23
N LEU A 131 -1.35 11.77 -16.38
CA LEU A 131 -2.58 12.45 -16.82
C LEU A 131 -2.57 12.82 -18.30
#